data_AF-A0A2T2ZMX6-F1
#
_entry.id   AF-A0A2T2ZMX6-F1
#
_cell.length_a   1.000
_cell.length_b   1.000
_cell.length_c   1.000
_cell.angle_alpha   90.00
_cell.angle_beta   90.00
_cell.angle_gamma   90.00
#
_symmetry.space_group_name_H-M   'P 1'
#
loop_
_entity.id
_entity.type
_entity.pdbx_description
1 polymer ?
#
loop_
_entity_poly.entity_id
_entity_poly.type
_entity_poly.pdbx_seq_one_letter_code
_entity_poly.pdbx_strand_id
1 'polypeptide(L)'
;MIARKGSSAPLITIDEAAEVALCYGWIDGHRRAHDDRSFLQRYSPRRPGSTWSQVNVARADALIAAGRMRPPGLRAVEAARADGRWDAAYAPQRSAPVPPQLAEALAADTATADRFAALDRTARYRLVLPLLKARTPTTKARRLAEIMATLQR
;
A
#
# COMPACT_ATOMS: atom_id res chain seq x y z
N MET A 1 -11.60 16.43 -6.82
CA MET A 1 -10.92 17.05 -5.65
C MET A 1 -11.30 16.24 -4.42
N ILE A 2 -10.43 16.19 -3.41
CA ILE A 2 -10.64 15.44 -2.17
C ILE A 2 -10.54 16.39 -0.99
N ALA A 3 -11.47 16.32 -0.04
CA ALA A 3 -11.44 17.13 1.17
C ALA A 3 -10.18 16.86 2.01
N ARG A 4 -9.58 17.92 2.57
CA ARG A 4 -8.64 17.78 3.69
C ARG A 4 -9.38 17.34 4.94
N LYS A 5 -8.68 16.62 5.81
CA LYS A 5 -9.21 16.24 7.12
C LYS A 5 -9.59 17.50 7.91
N GLY A 6 -10.83 17.57 8.40
CA GLY A 6 -11.36 18.72 9.12
C GLY A 6 -11.84 19.89 8.25
N SER A 7 -11.77 19.77 6.91
CA SER A 7 -12.32 20.78 6.00
C SER A 7 -13.85 20.72 6.00
N SER A 8 -14.50 21.88 6.05
CA SER A 8 -15.95 22.04 5.86
C SER A 8 -16.36 22.14 4.39
N ALA A 9 -15.43 21.92 3.45
CA ALA A 9 -15.75 21.96 2.02
C ALA A 9 -16.73 20.84 1.67
N PRO A 10 -17.73 21.10 0.79
CA PRO A 10 -18.68 20.08 0.33
C PRO A 10 -18.00 19.16 -0.72
N LEU A 11 -16.94 18.47 -0.30
CA LEU A 11 -16.12 17.58 -1.12
C LEU A 11 -16.10 16.19 -0.49
N ILE A 12 -15.98 15.16 -1.32
CA ILE A 12 -15.79 13.79 -0.83
C ILE A 12 -14.44 13.63 -0.13
N THR A 13 -14.44 12.75 0.87
CA THR A 13 -13.25 12.31 1.58
C THR A 13 -12.40 11.37 0.73
N ILE A 14 -11.17 11.13 1.18
CA ILE A 14 -10.27 10.18 0.52
C ILE A 14 -10.81 8.74 0.57
N ASP A 15 -11.52 8.38 1.65
CA ASP A 15 -12.03 7.04 1.84
C ASP A 15 -13.26 6.77 0.96
N GLU A 16 -14.20 7.72 0.89
CA GLU A 16 -15.34 7.64 -0.04
C GLU A 16 -14.88 7.52 -1.49
N ALA A 17 -13.90 8.34 -1.89
CA ALA A 17 -13.33 8.29 -3.23
C ALA A 17 -12.63 6.96 -3.53
N ALA A 18 -11.92 6.39 -2.54
CA ALA A 18 -11.26 5.09 -2.67
C ALA A 18 -12.28 3.95 -2.81
N GLU A 19 -13.39 3.98 -2.07
CA GLU A 19 -14.48 2.99 -2.22
C GLU A 19 -15.08 3.00 -3.62
N VAL A 20 -15.42 4.19 -4.13
CA VAL A 20 -15.96 4.33 -5.48
C VAL A 20 -14.92 3.85 -6.50
N ALA A 21 -13.66 4.23 -6.36
CA ALA A 21 -12.60 3.75 -7.24
C ALA A 21 -12.50 2.21 -7.24
N LEU A 22 -12.54 1.55 -6.07
CA LEU A 22 -12.54 0.09 -5.97
C LEU A 22 -13.75 -0.55 -6.67
N CYS A 23 -14.94 0.03 -6.52
CA CYS A 23 -16.16 -0.47 -7.17
C CYS A 23 -16.00 -0.57 -8.70
N TYR A 24 -15.23 0.31 -9.31
CA TYR A 24 -14.96 0.34 -10.76
C TYR A 24 -13.61 -0.25 -11.15
N GLY A 25 -12.89 -0.91 -10.23
CA GLY A 25 -11.59 -1.55 -10.53
C GLY A 25 -10.44 -0.56 -10.70
N TRP A 26 -10.55 0.62 -10.11
CA TRP A 26 -9.55 1.68 -10.16
C TRP A 26 -8.66 1.67 -8.91
N ILE A 27 -7.56 2.42 -8.97
CA ILE A 27 -6.61 2.64 -7.87
C ILE A 27 -6.23 4.12 -7.82
N ASP A 28 -5.94 4.60 -6.62
CA ASP A 28 -5.37 5.91 -6.39
C ASP A 28 -3.91 6.00 -6.89
N GLY A 29 -3.56 7.16 -7.40
CA GLY A 29 -2.21 7.51 -7.82
C GLY A 29 -1.64 8.66 -7.00
N HIS A 30 -0.99 9.59 -7.69
CA HIS A 30 -0.36 10.73 -7.04
C HIS A 30 -1.40 11.68 -6.42
N ARG A 31 -1.09 12.17 -5.22
CA ARG A 31 -1.85 13.18 -4.50
C ARG A 31 -1.00 14.44 -4.34
N ARG A 32 -1.55 15.58 -4.71
CA ARG A 32 -0.92 16.90 -4.48
C ARG A 32 -1.87 17.84 -3.77
N ALA A 33 -1.31 18.76 -2.98
CA ALA A 33 -2.07 19.88 -2.43
C ALA A 33 -2.71 20.69 -3.57
N HIS A 34 -3.96 21.12 -3.36
CA HIS A 34 -4.60 22.08 -4.25
C HIS A 34 -4.63 23.46 -3.59
N ASP A 35 -5.24 23.53 -2.40
CA ASP A 35 -5.42 24.70 -1.55
C ASP A 35 -5.48 24.25 -0.08
N ASP A 36 -5.86 25.14 0.85
CA ASP A 36 -5.95 24.87 2.29
C ASP A 36 -7.09 23.93 2.69
N ARG A 37 -7.99 23.61 1.76
CA ARG A 37 -9.21 22.84 2.04
C ARG A 37 -9.26 21.52 1.28
N SER A 38 -8.41 21.31 0.28
CA SER A 38 -8.52 20.20 -0.65
C SER A 38 -7.19 19.71 -1.25
N PHE A 39 -7.27 18.49 -1.80
CA PHE A 39 -6.23 17.84 -2.58
C PHE A 39 -6.70 17.53 -4.01
N LEU A 40 -5.75 17.49 -4.94
CA LEU A 40 -5.92 16.82 -6.23
C LEU A 40 -5.39 15.39 -6.12
N GLN A 41 -6.25 14.41 -6.37
CA GLN A 41 -5.95 12.99 -6.32
C GLN A 41 -6.23 12.37 -7.68
N ARG A 42 -5.22 11.75 -8.29
CA ARG A 42 -5.42 10.96 -9.51
C ARG A 42 -6.01 9.60 -9.15
N TYR A 43 -6.98 9.15 -9.93
CA TYR A 43 -7.43 7.76 -9.97
C TYR A 43 -7.29 7.23 -11.39
N SER A 44 -6.99 5.95 -11.53
CA SER A 44 -6.90 5.30 -12.84
C SER A 44 -7.28 3.82 -12.73
N PRO A 45 -7.71 3.19 -13.84
CA PRO A 45 -7.89 1.75 -13.89
C PRO A 45 -6.65 1.00 -13.38
N ARG A 46 -6.86 -0.08 -12.63
CA ARG A 46 -5.76 -0.95 -12.21
C ARG A 46 -5.14 -1.61 -13.44
N ARG A 47 -3.82 -1.48 -13.57
CA ARG A 47 -3.06 -2.23 -14.59
C ARG A 47 -3.03 -3.72 -14.23
N PRO A 48 -2.96 -4.63 -15.21
CA PRO A 48 -2.65 -6.03 -14.95
C PRO A 48 -1.42 -6.16 -14.04
N GLY A 49 -1.49 -7.04 -13.04
CA GLY A 49 -0.39 -7.24 -12.08
C GLY A 49 -0.24 -6.17 -10.98
N SER A 50 -1.11 -5.15 -10.90
CA SER A 50 -1.06 -4.15 -9.82
C SER A 50 -1.17 -4.79 -8.44
N THR A 51 -0.36 -4.35 -7.48
CA THR A 51 -0.38 -4.88 -6.11
C THR A 51 -1.66 -4.50 -5.36
N TRP A 52 -2.01 -5.32 -4.38
CA TRP A 52 -3.09 -5.07 -3.44
C TRP A 52 -2.52 -4.85 -2.04
N SER A 53 -3.17 -3.97 -1.28
CA SER A 53 -2.94 -3.82 0.16
C SER A 53 -4.03 -4.56 0.91
N GLN A 54 -3.74 -5.05 2.12
CA GLN A 54 -4.76 -5.68 2.97
C GLN A 54 -5.92 -4.71 3.27
N VAL A 55 -5.65 -3.40 3.30
CA VAL A 55 -6.70 -2.37 3.45
C VAL A 55 -7.65 -2.36 2.25
N ASN A 56 -7.12 -2.45 1.03
CA ASN A 56 -7.96 -2.48 -0.18
C ASN A 56 -8.67 -3.81 -0.35
N VAL A 57 -8.05 -4.92 0.07
CA VAL A 57 -8.71 -6.25 0.14
C VAL A 57 -9.92 -6.18 1.08
N ALA A 58 -9.72 -5.75 2.33
CA ALA A 58 -10.81 -5.64 3.31
C ALA A 58 -11.94 -4.70 2.85
N ARG A 59 -11.59 -3.56 2.23
CA ARG A 59 -12.58 -2.64 1.66
C ARG A 59 -13.36 -3.28 0.51
N ALA A 60 -12.66 -3.95 -0.41
CA ALA A 60 -13.31 -4.61 -1.52
C ALA A 60 -14.23 -5.74 -1.05
N ASP A 61 -13.81 -6.57 -0.08
CA ASP A 61 -14.68 -7.60 0.51
C ASP A 61 -15.93 -7.00 1.15
N ALA A 62 -15.80 -5.90 1.89
CA ALA A 62 -16.96 -5.20 2.45
C ALA A 62 -17.90 -4.64 1.36
N LEU A 63 -17.35 -4.09 0.28
CA LEU A 63 -18.13 -3.59 -0.86
C LEU A 63 -18.82 -4.71 -1.66
N ILE A 64 -18.19 -5.89 -1.75
CA ILE A 64 -18.80 -7.10 -2.32
C ILE A 64 -19.99 -7.53 -1.46
N ALA A 65 -19.78 -7.67 -0.15
CA ALA A 65 -20.82 -8.07 0.79
C ALA A 65 -22.01 -7.10 0.79
N ALA A 66 -21.74 -5.81 0.61
CA ALA A 66 -22.77 -4.76 0.50
C ALA A 66 -23.42 -4.65 -0.90
N GLY A 67 -23.03 -5.48 -1.88
CA GLY A 67 -23.57 -5.42 -3.25
C GLY A 67 -23.22 -4.14 -4.01
N ARG A 68 -22.20 -3.39 -3.57
CA ARG A 68 -21.82 -2.09 -4.15
C ARG A 68 -20.82 -2.21 -5.31
N MET A 69 -20.09 -3.32 -5.39
CA MET A 69 -19.12 -3.55 -6.45
C MET A 69 -19.77 -3.55 -7.84
N ARG A 70 -19.06 -3.00 -8.83
CA ARG A 70 -19.47 -3.02 -10.25
C ARG A 70 -18.69 -4.08 -11.02
N PRO A 71 -19.17 -4.51 -12.20
CA PRO A 71 -18.50 -5.57 -12.97
C PRO A 71 -16.98 -5.34 -13.20
N PRO A 72 -16.49 -4.12 -13.49
CA PRO A 72 -15.05 -3.87 -13.60
C PRO A 72 -14.28 -4.09 -12.30
N GLY A 73 -14.86 -3.73 -11.15
CA GLY A 73 -14.27 -3.98 -9.84
C GLY A 73 -14.20 -5.47 -9.52
N LEU A 74 -15.28 -6.22 -9.77
CA LEU A 74 -15.32 -7.67 -9.57
C LEU A 74 -14.27 -8.38 -10.41
N ARG A 75 -14.14 -8.04 -11.70
CA ARG A 75 -13.08 -8.58 -12.56
C ARG A 75 -11.67 -8.30 -12.02
N ALA A 76 -11.43 -7.12 -11.44
CA ALA A 76 -10.14 -6.79 -10.87
C ALA A 76 -9.82 -7.62 -9.61
N VAL A 77 -10.85 -7.94 -8.80
CA VAL A 77 -10.75 -8.84 -7.65
C VAL A 77 -10.49 -10.27 -8.10
N GLU A 78 -11.28 -10.79 -9.03
CA GLU A 78 -11.13 -12.13 -9.60
C GLU A 78 -9.74 -12.34 -10.21
N ALA A 79 -9.27 -11.38 -11.02
CA ALA A 79 -7.93 -11.44 -11.61
C ALA A 79 -6.82 -11.45 -10.55
N ALA A 80 -7.01 -10.76 -9.43
CA ALA A 80 -6.05 -10.74 -8.32
C ALA A 80 -6.08 -12.02 -7.48
N ARG A 81 -7.24 -12.66 -7.34
CA ARG A 81 -7.37 -13.97 -6.70
C ARG A 81 -6.73 -15.05 -7.57
N ALA A 82 -7.02 -15.04 -8.87
CA ALA A 82 -6.51 -16.02 -9.83
C ALA A 82 -4.96 -16.05 -9.93
N ASP A 83 -4.30 -14.90 -9.76
CA ASP A 83 -2.84 -14.80 -9.82
C ASP A 83 -2.15 -14.63 -8.45
N GLY A 84 -2.88 -14.88 -7.36
CA GLY A 84 -2.37 -14.88 -5.98
C GLY A 84 -2.02 -13.50 -5.41
N ARG A 85 -2.21 -12.39 -6.14
CA ARG A 85 -1.97 -11.03 -5.63
C ARG A 85 -2.93 -10.64 -4.50
N TRP A 86 -4.10 -11.27 -4.45
CA TRP A 86 -5.07 -11.07 -3.39
C TRP A 86 -4.53 -11.55 -2.04
N ASP A 87 -4.03 -12.79 -1.98
CA ASP A 87 -3.48 -13.38 -0.76
C ASP A 87 -2.12 -12.79 -0.40
N ALA A 88 -1.33 -12.38 -1.40
CA ALA A 88 -0.06 -11.68 -1.22
C ALA A 88 -0.22 -10.17 -0.91
N ALA A 89 -1.42 -9.71 -0.52
CA ALA A 89 -1.66 -8.30 -0.22
C ALA A 89 -0.80 -7.83 0.96
N TYR A 90 -0.11 -6.70 0.79
CA TYR A 90 0.84 -6.22 1.79
C TYR A 90 0.12 -5.58 2.99
N ALA A 91 0.70 -5.78 4.19
CA ALA A 91 0.19 -5.26 5.44
C ALA A 91 0.28 -3.73 5.54
N PRO A 92 -0.70 -3.06 6.17
CA PRO A 92 -0.64 -1.62 6.42
C PRO A 92 0.40 -1.30 7.51
N GLN A 93 0.90 -0.06 7.51
CA GLN A 93 1.89 0.42 8.48
C GLN A 93 1.61 0.04 9.94
N ARG A 94 0.33 0.09 10.37
CA ARG A 94 -0.06 -0.19 11.75
C ARG A 94 0.22 -1.63 12.20
N SER A 95 0.32 -2.57 11.27
CA SER A 95 0.45 -4.01 11.54
C SER A 95 1.51 -4.66 10.64
N ALA A 96 2.37 -3.86 10.01
CA ALA A 96 3.39 -4.37 9.10
C ALA A 96 4.52 -5.04 9.90
N PRO A 97 4.76 -6.35 9.72
CA PRO A 97 5.86 -7.03 10.39
C PRO A 97 7.20 -6.64 9.74
N VAL A 98 8.30 -6.86 10.46
CA VAL A 98 9.63 -6.90 9.84
C VAL A 98 9.72 -8.22 9.05
N PRO A 99 9.99 -8.19 7.73
CA PRO A 99 10.13 -9.41 6.95
C PRO A 99 11.24 -10.31 7.50
N PRO A 100 11.08 -11.64 7.56
CA PRO A 100 12.06 -12.55 8.16
C PRO A 100 13.48 -12.38 7.61
N GLN A 101 13.62 -12.30 6.29
CA GLN A 101 14.88 -12.03 5.60
C GLN A 101 15.56 -10.70 5.99
N LEU A 102 14.79 -9.68 6.39
CA LEU A 102 15.35 -8.44 6.93
C LEU A 102 15.73 -8.62 8.39
N ALA A 103 14.93 -9.31 9.19
CA ALA A 103 15.27 -9.62 10.58
C ALA A 103 16.56 -10.43 10.68
N GLU A 104 16.74 -11.45 9.83
CA GLU A 104 17.97 -12.23 9.71
C GLU A 104 19.17 -11.36 9.33
N ALA A 105 19.02 -10.47 8.34
CA ALA A 105 20.09 -9.58 7.91
C ALA A 105 20.49 -8.56 8.99
N LEU A 106 19.51 -8.03 9.74
CA LEU A 106 19.78 -7.12 10.87
C LEU A 106 20.44 -7.86 12.03
N ALA A 107 20.07 -9.12 12.30
CA ALA A 107 20.70 -9.91 13.36
C ALA A 107 22.19 -10.18 13.10
N ALA A 108 22.64 -10.13 11.84
CA ALA A 108 24.04 -10.29 11.46
C ALA A 108 24.88 -9.00 11.56
N ASP A 109 24.26 -7.83 11.79
CA ASP A 109 24.94 -6.53 11.86
C ASP A 109 24.28 -5.63 12.91
N THR A 110 24.83 -5.64 14.13
CA THR A 110 24.31 -4.89 15.29
C THR A 110 24.21 -3.39 15.02
N ALA A 111 25.19 -2.78 14.34
CA ALA A 111 25.18 -1.35 14.07
C ALA A 111 24.05 -0.95 13.10
N THR A 112 23.74 -1.82 12.14
CA THR A 112 22.60 -1.64 11.23
C THR A 112 21.27 -1.94 11.94
N ALA A 113 21.22 -2.92 12.83
CA ALA A 113 20.05 -3.19 13.69
C ALA A 113 19.69 -2.00 14.58
N ASP A 114 20.68 -1.39 15.24
CA ASP A 114 20.48 -0.21 16.10
C ASP A 114 19.96 0.99 15.30
N ARG A 115 20.52 1.23 14.11
CA ARG A 115 20.02 2.28 13.20
C ARG A 115 18.58 2.03 12.77
N PHE A 116 18.23 0.79 12.44
CA PHE A 116 16.84 0.43 12.12
C PHE A 116 15.91 0.63 13.32
N ALA A 117 16.35 0.28 14.52
CA ALA A 117 15.61 0.48 15.76
C ALA A 117 15.46 1.97 16.15
N ALA A 118 16.39 2.84 15.77
CA ALA A 118 16.28 4.27 16.00
C ALA A 118 15.23 4.96 15.10
N LEU A 119 14.86 4.35 13.96
CA LEU A 119 13.86 4.92 13.06
C LEU A 119 12.47 4.97 13.71
N ASP A 120 11.71 6.03 13.40
CA ASP A 120 10.28 6.06 13.74
C ASP A 120 9.47 5.07 12.89
N ARG A 121 8.23 4.80 13.31
CA ARG A 121 7.32 3.85 12.62
C ARG A 121 7.07 4.19 11.14
N THR A 122 7.13 5.47 10.77
CA THR A 122 6.92 5.93 9.39
C THR A 122 8.15 5.73 8.52
N ALA A 123 9.32 6.06 9.04
CA ALA A 123 10.60 5.81 8.39
C ALA A 123 10.82 4.30 8.21
N ARG A 124 10.59 3.48 9.25
CA ARG A 124 10.69 2.01 9.13
C ARG A 124 9.76 1.46 8.06
N TYR A 125 8.49 1.87 8.05
CA TYR A 125 7.54 1.36 7.06
C TYR A 125 7.88 1.82 5.64
N ARG A 126 8.32 3.08 5.44
CA ARG A 126 8.78 3.55 4.11
C ARG A 126 9.95 2.73 3.58
N LEU A 127 10.87 2.36 4.46
CA LEU A 127 12.03 1.54 4.13
C LEU A 127 11.62 0.11 3.77
N VAL A 128 10.71 -0.50 4.53
CA VAL A 128 10.30 -1.90 4.40
C VAL A 128 9.23 -2.13 3.32
N LEU A 129 8.41 -1.13 2.99
CA LEU A 129 7.28 -1.26 2.06
C LEU A 129 7.67 -1.80 0.67
N PRO A 130 8.78 -1.37 0.03
CA PRO A 130 9.22 -1.96 -1.23
C PRO A 130 9.50 -3.46 -1.14
N LEU A 131 10.00 -3.93 0.00
CA LEU A 131 10.25 -5.35 0.27
C LEU A 131 8.95 -6.12 0.45
N LEU A 132 7.98 -5.57 1.20
CA LEU A 132 6.65 -6.16 1.37
C LEU A 132 5.88 -6.27 0.05
N LYS A 133 6.11 -5.33 -0.89
CA LYS A 133 5.49 -5.34 -2.23
C LYS A 133 6.19 -6.28 -3.22
N ALA A 134 7.39 -6.75 -2.92
CA ALA A 134 8.18 -7.56 -3.85
C ALA A 134 7.66 -9.00 -3.91
N ARG A 135 7.33 -9.48 -5.12
CA ARG A 135 6.78 -10.83 -5.34
C ARG A 135 7.84 -11.87 -5.72
N THR A 136 8.83 -11.49 -6.53
CA THR A 136 9.84 -12.42 -7.00
C THR A 136 11.04 -12.50 -6.05
N PRO A 137 11.69 -13.67 -5.91
CA PRO A 137 12.90 -13.82 -5.11
C PRO A 137 13.99 -12.80 -5.48
N THR A 138 14.21 -12.59 -6.78
CA THR A 138 15.17 -11.61 -7.30
C THR A 138 14.86 -10.18 -6.84
N THR A 139 13.59 -9.77 -6.92
CA THR A 139 13.20 -8.42 -6.46
C THR A 139 13.33 -8.31 -4.94
N LYS A 140 12.97 -9.36 -4.19
CA LYS A 140 13.10 -9.41 -2.73
C LYS A 140 14.56 -9.26 -2.30
N ALA A 141 15.48 -10.00 -2.91
CA ALA A 141 16.92 -9.92 -2.62
C ALA A 141 17.47 -8.51 -2.92
N ARG A 142 17.13 -7.94 -4.08
CA ARG A 142 17.54 -6.57 -4.43
C ARG A 142 17.02 -5.53 -3.44
N ARG A 143 15.73 -5.60 -3.06
CA ARG A 143 15.14 -4.67 -2.09
C ARG A 143 15.75 -4.83 -0.69
N LEU A 144 16.09 -6.04 -0.27
CA LEU A 144 16.81 -6.26 0.98
C LEU A 144 18.19 -5.59 0.95
N ALA A 145 18.97 -5.78 -0.12
CA ALA A 145 20.28 -5.14 -0.25
C ALA A 145 20.19 -3.60 -0.21
N GLU A 146 19.19 -3.01 -0.89
CA GLU A 146 18.95 -1.55 -0.85
C GLU A 146 18.61 -1.04 0.55
N ILE A 147 17.85 -1.82 1.33
CA ILE A 147 17.51 -1.50 2.72
C ILE A 147 18.78 -1.52 3.59
N MET A 148 19.57 -2.59 3.52
CA MET A 148 20.81 -2.73 4.29
C MET A 148 21.81 -1.62 3.93
N ALA A 149 22.03 -1.36 2.65
CA ALA A 149 22.91 -0.27 2.19
C ALA A 149 22.43 1.12 2.65
N THR A 150 21.11 1.33 2.74
CA THR A 150 20.56 2.58 3.26
C THR A 150 20.83 2.75 4.75
N LEU A 151 20.67 1.66 5.51
CA LEU A 151 20.93 1.66 6.95
C LEU A 151 22.42 1.71 7.27
N GLN A 152 23.30 1.27 6.37
CA GLN A 152 24.74 1.23 6.59
C GLN A 152 25.45 2.57 6.37
N ARG A 153 24.78 3.53 5.73
CA ARG A 153 25.23 4.93 5.64
C ARG A 153 25.13 5.65 6.98
#